data_AF-A0A7L2R666-F1
#
_entry.id   AF-A0A7L2R666-F1
#
_cell.length_a   1.000
_cell.length_b   1.000
_cell.length_c   1.000
_cell.angle_alpha   90.00
_cell.angle_beta   90.00
_cell.angle_gamma   90.00
#
_symmetry.space_group_name_H-M   'P 1'
#
loop_
_entity.id
_entity.type
_entity.pdbx_description
1 polymer ?
#
loop_
_entity_poly.entity_id
_entity_poly.type
_entity_poly.pdbx_seq_one_letter_code
_entity_poly.pdbx_strand_id
1 'polypeptide(L)'
;QLEIQGKLYLAPLTTCGNLPFRRICKRFGADVTCGEMAVCTNLLQGQSSEWALLKRHHTEDIFGVQLEGAFPDTMTKCAELLNRTIDVDFVDINVGCPIDLVYKKGGGCALMTRSNKFEQIVRGMNSVLDVPLTVKIRTGVQEKVNVAHKIIPRIREWGASMVTVRGR
;
A
#
# COMPACT_ATOMS: atom_id res chain seq x y z
N GLN A 1 10.20 13.49 -4.01
CA GLN A 1 10.24 12.80 -2.69
C GLN A 1 8.96 13.13 -1.94
N LEU A 2 8.45 12.19 -1.14
CA LEU A 2 7.20 12.36 -0.38
C LEU A 2 7.47 13.11 0.94
N GLU A 3 7.17 14.40 0.99
CA GLU A 3 7.38 15.26 2.16
C GLU A 3 6.17 15.26 3.11
N ILE A 4 6.16 14.34 4.08
CA ILE A 4 5.02 14.15 5.00
C ILE A 4 5.40 14.18 6.48
N GLN A 5 6.59 14.69 6.82
CA GLN A 5 6.99 14.87 8.21
C GLN A 5 6.03 15.82 8.94
N GLY A 6 5.61 15.43 10.15
CA GLY A 6 4.67 16.21 10.97
C GLY A 6 3.21 16.18 10.50
N LYS A 7 2.90 15.46 9.41
CA LYS A 7 1.54 15.37 8.86
C LYS A 7 0.73 14.24 9.50
N LEU A 8 -0.57 14.45 9.66
CA LEU A 8 -1.51 13.42 10.11
C LEU A 8 -1.92 12.50 8.94
N TYR A 9 -1.52 11.24 9.03
CA TYR A 9 -1.79 10.22 8.01
C TYR A 9 -3.05 9.41 8.35
N LEU A 10 -4.07 9.47 7.48
CA LEU A 10 -5.24 8.61 7.56
C LEU A 10 -4.89 7.21 7.03
N ALA A 11 -4.90 6.22 7.91
CA ALA A 11 -4.62 4.84 7.53
C ALA A 11 -5.60 4.31 6.47
N PRO A 12 -5.16 3.43 5.57
CA PRO A 12 -6.06 2.70 4.67
C PRO A 12 -6.90 1.72 5.50
N LEU A 13 -8.23 1.81 5.35
CA LEU A 13 -9.21 1.04 6.13
C LEU A 13 -10.14 0.27 5.17
N THR A 14 -9.83 -0.98 4.85
CA THR A 14 -10.72 -1.79 4.01
C THR A 14 -12.14 -1.85 4.58
N THR A 15 -13.15 -1.72 3.71
CA THR A 15 -14.60 -1.60 3.96
C THR A 15 -15.11 -0.29 4.58
N CYS A 16 -14.22 0.58 5.06
CA CYS A 16 -14.60 1.83 5.74
C CYS A 16 -13.98 3.09 5.13
N GLY A 17 -12.76 2.99 4.60
CA GLY A 17 -11.89 4.07 4.13
C GLY A 17 -12.21 4.59 2.73
N ASN A 18 -13.47 4.51 2.33
CA ASN A 18 -13.92 4.92 1.01
C ASN A 18 -13.82 6.44 0.82
N LEU A 19 -13.98 6.89 -0.42
CA LEU A 19 -13.80 8.30 -0.78
C LEU A 19 -14.66 9.27 0.08
N PRO A 20 -15.98 9.05 0.29
CA PRO A 20 -16.77 9.86 1.22
C PRO A 20 -16.18 9.96 2.63
N PHE A 21 -15.74 8.85 3.22
CA PHE A 21 -15.15 8.84 4.55
C PHE A 21 -13.85 9.66 4.61
N ARG A 22 -12.94 9.48 3.64
CA ARG A 22 -11.67 10.23 3.60
C ARG A 22 -11.91 11.75 3.46
N ARG A 23 -12.94 12.16 2.72
CA ARG A 23 -13.34 13.58 2.61
C ARG A 23 -13.79 14.16 3.94
N ILE A 24 -14.52 13.38 4.75
CA ILE A 24 -14.88 13.80 6.10
C ILE A 24 -13.61 13.95 6.94
N CYS A 25 -12.70 12.97 6.91
CA CYS A 25 -11.43 13.06 7.64
C CYS A 25 -10.56 14.26 7.23
N LYS A 26 -10.52 14.63 5.94
CA LYS A 26 -9.87 15.86 5.48
C LYS A 26 -10.44 17.11 6.18
N ARG A 27 -11.75 17.19 6.38
CA ARG A 27 -12.39 18.30 7.13
C ARG A 27 -12.02 18.32 8.62
N PHE A 28 -11.63 17.18 9.19
CA PHE A 28 -11.20 17.03 10.57
C PHE A 28 -9.67 17.04 10.73
N GLY A 29 -8.92 17.46 9.72
CA GLY A 29 -7.47 17.70 9.82
C GLY A 29 -6.58 16.54 9.39
N ALA A 30 -7.10 15.55 8.66
CA ALA A 30 -6.21 14.61 7.97
C ALA A 30 -5.41 15.35 6.88
N ASP A 31 -4.09 15.17 6.87
CA ASP A 31 -3.21 15.79 5.89
C ASP A 31 -2.99 14.88 4.69
N VAL A 32 -2.69 13.61 4.97
CA VAL A 32 -2.43 12.57 3.98
C VAL A 32 -3.55 11.54 4.03
N THR A 33 -4.11 11.18 2.88
CA THR A 33 -5.12 10.13 2.76
C THR A 33 -4.61 8.97 1.94
N CYS A 34 -5.08 7.77 2.26
CA CYS A 34 -4.79 6.56 1.51
C CYS A 34 -6.07 5.80 1.25
N GLY A 35 -6.25 5.35 -0.01
CA GLY A 35 -7.40 4.56 -0.42
C GLY A 35 -7.48 3.23 0.31
N GLU A 36 -8.63 2.56 0.19
CA GLU A 36 -8.73 1.17 0.62
C GLU A 36 -7.77 0.29 -0.18
N MET A 37 -7.43 -0.86 0.40
CA MET A 37 -6.58 -1.85 -0.26
C MET A 37 -7.26 -2.38 -1.52
N ALA A 38 -6.64 -2.13 -2.69
CA ALA A 38 -7.06 -2.66 -3.97
C ALA A 38 -6.26 -3.90 -4.38
N VAL A 39 -6.94 -4.96 -4.79
CA VAL A 39 -6.33 -6.23 -5.19
C VAL A 39 -5.84 -6.15 -6.64
N CYS A 40 -4.53 -6.32 -6.85
CA CYS A 40 -3.90 -6.13 -8.16
C CYS A 40 -4.51 -7.01 -9.27
N THR A 41 -4.87 -8.26 -8.96
CA THR A 41 -5.49 -9.15 -9.96
C THR A 41 -6.84 -8.64 -10.43
N ASN A 42 -7.63 -8.04 -9.53
CA ASN A 42 -8.95 -7.52 -9.86
C ASN A 42 -8.85 -6.24 -10.70
N LEU A 43 -7.87 -5.38 -10.39
CA LEU A 43 -7.55 -4.19 -11.20
C LEU A 43 -7.15 -4.58 -12.62
N LEU A 44 -6.23 -5.54 -12.76
CA LEU A 44 -5.77 -6.04 -14.07
C LEU A 44 -6.89 -6.72 -14.87
N GLN A 45 -7.89 -7.29 -14.19
CA GLN A 45 -9.09 -7.85 -14.83
C GLN A 45 -10.15 -6.79 -15.18
N GLY A 46 -9.91 -5.51 -14.88
CA GLY A 46 -10.84 -4.43 -15.19
C GLY A 46 -12.07 -4.39 -14.29
N GLN A 47 -12.04 -4.98 -13.09
CA GLN A 47 -13.19 -5.00 -12.19
C GLN A 47 -13.54 -3.59 -11.70
N SER A 48 -14.68 -3.04 -12.14
CA SER A 48 -15.08 -1.65 -11.89
C SER A 48 -15.15 -1.27 -10.42
N SER A 49 -15.53 -2.21 -9.54
CA SER A 49 -15.57 -2.00 -8.09
C SER A 49 -14.19 -1.76 -7.51
N GLU A 50 -13.16 -2.42 -8.04
CA GLU A 50 -11.78 -2.28 -7.60
C GLU A 50 -11.20 -0.92 -8.05
N TRP A 51 -11.49 -0.54 -9.29
CA TRP A 51 -11.11 0.78 -9.84
C TRP A 51 -11.76 1.95 -9.09
N ALA A 52 -12.95 1.75 -8.51
CA ALA A 52 -13.60 2.78 -7.69
C ALA A 52 -12.79 3.14 -6.43
N LEU A 53 -11.98 2.21 -5.90
CA LEU A 53 -11.14 2.42 -4.71
C LEU A 53 -10.00 3.42 -4.98
N LEU A 54 -9.59 3.55 -6.25
CA LEU A 54 -8.47 4.39 -6.69
C LEU A 54 -8.86 5.86 -6.90
N LYS A 55 -10.14 6.21 -6.73
CA LYS A 55 -10.62 7.58 -6.98
C LYS A 55 -10.16 8.54 -5.88
N ARG A 56 -9.69 9.71 -6.34
CA ARG A 56 -9.32 10.89 -5.53
C ARG A 56 -10.43 11.95 -5.60
N HIS A 57 -10.64 12.69 -4.51
CA HIS A 57 -11.40 13.94 -4.51
C HIS A 57 -10.43 15.13 -4.44
N HIS A 58 -10.78 16.25 -5.07
CA HIS A 58 -9.91 17.44 -5.15
C HIS A 58 -9.48 18.03 -3.78
N THR A 59 -10.18 17.68 -2.69
CA THR A 59 -9.80 18.10 -1.33
C THR A 59 -8.71 17.24 -0.72
N GLU A 60 -8.30 16.15 -1.35
CA GLU A 60 -7.22 15.29 -0.87
C GLU A 60 -5.91 15.83 -1.45
N ASP A 61 -5.18 16.65 -0.69
CA ASP A 61 -3.94 17.31 -1.16
C ASP A 61 -2.79 16.34 -1.38
N ILE A 62 -2.70 15.31 -0.52
CA ILE A 62 -1.76 14.18 -0.66
C ILE A 62 -2.56 12.89 -0.56
N PHE A 63 -2.69 12.18 -1.67
CA PHE A 63 -3.45 10.96 -1.79
C PHE A 63 -2.60 9.83 -2.36
N GLY A 64 -2.64 8.68 -1.71
CA GLY A 64 -2.05 7.46 -2.26
C GLY A 64 -3.02 6.31 -2.35
N VAL A 65 -2.67 5.33 -3.17
CA VAL A 65 -3.45 4.10 -3.35
C VAL A 65 -2.69 2.92 -2.78
N GLN A 66 -3.39 2.07 -2.04
CA GLN A 66 -2.79 0.87 -1.48
C GLN A 66 -3.11 -0.35 -2.35
N LEU A 67 -2.07 -1.10 -2.73
CA LEU A 67 -2.17 -2.32 -3.52
C LEU A 67 -1.93 -3.57 -2.67
N GLU A 68 -2.64 -4.64 -3.02
CA GLU A 68 -2.50 -5.97 -2.44
C GLU A 68 -2.21 -7.01 -3.51
N GLY A 69 -1.31 -7.95 -3.18
CA GLY A 69 -0.92 -9.06 -4.03
C GLY A 69 0.30 -9.79 -3.48
N ALA A 70 0.62 -10.92 -4.12
CA ALA A 70 1.61 -11.86 -3.61
C ALA A 70 2.75 -12.17 -4.61
N PHE A 71 2.65 -11.68 -5.84
CA PHE A 71 3.52 -12.08 -6.96
C PHE A 71 4.16 -10.86 -7.63
N PRO A 72 5.50 -10.84 -7.80
CA PRO A 72 6.22 -9.70 -8.37
C PRO A 72 5.73 -9.26 -9.74
N ASP A 73 5.45 -10.20 -10.63
CA ASP A 73 4.98 -9.93 -11.99
C ASP A 73 3.59 -9.25 -11.99
N THR A 74 2.66 -9.76 -11.19
CA THR A 74 1.32 -9.17 -11.03
C THR A 74 1.39 -7.77 -10.41
N MET A 75 2.18 -7.61 -9.33
CA MET A 75 2.32 -6.32 -8.65
C MET A 75 2.98 -5.28 -9.55
N THR A 76 4.02 -5.67 -10.30
CA THR A 76 4.74 -4.77 -11.24
C THR A 76 3.85 -4.34 -12.40
N LYS A 77 3.11 -5.28 -13.02
CA LYS A 77 2.13 -4.95 -14.07
C LYS A 77 1.03 -4.02 -13.56
N CYS A 78 0.57 -4.22 -12.33
CA CYS A 78 -0.43 -3.35 -11.72
C CYS A 78 0.14 -1.95 -11.47
N ALA A 79 1.36 -1.85 -10.95
CA ALA A 79 2.06 -0.57 -10.78
C ALA A 79 2.24 0.18 -12.11
N GLU A 80 2.67 -0.51 -13.17
CA GLU A 80 2.80 0.05 -14.52
C GLU A 80 1.44 0.53 -15.08
N LEU A 81 0.37 -0.23 -14.85
CA LEU A 81 -0.99 0.15 -15.24
C LEU A 81 -1.42 1.43 -14.50
N LEU A 82 -1.20 1.50 -13.19
CA LEU A 82 -1.54 2.68 -12.38
C LEU A 82 -0.79 3.91 -12.86
N ASN A 83 0.53 3.79 -13.10
CA ASN A 83 1.38 4.88 -13.57
C ASN A 83 0.88 5.52 -14.87
N ARG A 84 0.16 4.75 -15.70
CA ARG A 84 -0.40 5.23 -16.98
C ARG A 84 -1.84 5.74 -16.90
N THR A 85 -2.57 5.39 -15.85
CA THR A 85 -4.05 5.51 -15.84
C THR A 85 -4.60 6.38 -14.73
N ILE A 86 -3.84 6.65 -13.67
CA ILE A 86 -4.29 7.46 -12.53
C ILE A 86 -3.22 8.46 -12.10
N ASP A 87 -3.67 9.52 -11.46
CA ASP A 87 -2.81 10.54 -10.85
C ASP A 87 -2.90 10.44 -9.32
N VAL A 88 -1.78 10.10 -8.68
CA VAL A 88 -1.65 9.86 -7.23
C VAL A 88 -0.29 10.37 -6.75
N ASP A 89 -0.19 10.73 -5.48
CA ASP A 89 1.05 11.26 -4.90
C ASP A 89 2.01 10.14 -4.45
N PHE A 90 1.49 8.93 -4.23
CA PHE A 90 2.28 7.73 -3.91
C PHE A 90 1.47 6.44 -4.14
N VAL A 91 2.18 5.31 -4.25
CA VAL A 91 1.60 3.96 -4.24
C VAL A 91 2.10 3.23 -3.01
N ASP A 92 1.21 2.54 -2.28
CA ASP A 92 1.54 1.79 -1.07
C ASP A 92 1.35 0.29 -1.28
N ILE A 93 2.23 -0.54 -0.70
CA ILE A 93 2.07 -2.00 -0.67
C ILE A 93 1.48 -2.42 0.67
N ASN A 94 0.37 -3.15 0.64
CA ASN A 94 -0.17 -3.80 1.83
C ASN A 94 0.67 -5.04 2.19
N VAL A 95 1.34 -4.97 3.34
CA VAL A 95 2.09 -6.07 3.94
C VAL A 95 1.62 -6.29 5.39
N GLY A 96 0.36 -5.95 5.67
CA GLY A 96 -0.20 -5.96 7.02
C GLY A 96 -1.57 -6.62 7.15
N CYS A 97 -2.27 -6.91 6.06
CA CYS A 97 -3.56 -7.59 6.12
C CYS A 97 -3.39 -9.04 6.59
N PRO A 98 -4.05 -9.47 7.69
CA PRO A 98 -3.99 -10.85 8.17
C PRO A 98 -5.14 -11.72 7.66
N ILE A 99 -6.02 -11.20 6.80
CA ILE A 99 -7.21 -11.94 6.33
C ILE A 99 -6.76 -13.25 5.68
N ASP A 100 -7.34 -14.37 6.12
CA ASP A 100 -6.96 -15.72 5.70
C ASP A 100 -6.86 -15.88 4.18
N LEU A 101 -7.80 -15.30 3.44
CA LEU A 101 -7.82 -15.39 1.98
C LEU A 101 -6.58 -14.72 1.34
N VAL A 102 -6.14 -13.59 1.90
CA VAL A 102 -4.94 -12.87 1.47
C VAL A 102 -3.69 -13.62 1.92
N TYR A 103 -3.66 -14.05 3.19
CA TYR A 103 -2.52 -14.77 3.77
C TYR A 103 -2.24 -16.09 3.06
N LYS A 104 -3.28 -16.90 2.79
CA LYS A 104 -3.15 -18.20 2.08
C LYS A 104 -2.66 -18.05 0.65
N LYS A 105 -2.94 -16.92 -0.01
CA LYS A 105 -2.36 -16.56 -1.32
C LYS A 105 -0.92 -16.04 -1.21
N GLY A 106 -0.44 -15.83 0.02
CA GLY A 106 0.90 -15.37 0.32
C GLY A 106 1.09 -13.85 0.18
N GLY A 107 -0.01 -13.09 0.23
CA GLY A 107 -0.05 -11.63 0.28
C GLY A 107 -0.20 -11.09 1.71
N GLY A 108 -0.43 -9.79 1.86
CA GLY A 108 -0.59 -9.13 3.15
C GLY A 108 0.58 -9.43 4.09
N CYS A 109 0.30 -9.73 5.36
CA CYS A 109 1.36 -10.00 6.33
C CYS A 109 2.20 -11.26 6.03
N ALA A 110 1.73 -12.19 5.17
CA ALA A 110 2.53 -13.34 4.74
C ALA A 110 3.81 -12.92 3.98
N LEU A 111 3.81 -11.74 3.34
CA LEU A 111 5.00 -11.22 2.67
C LEU A 111 6.17 -10.97 3.63
N MET A 112 5.89 -10.69 4.92
CA MET A 112 6.92 -10.46 5.93
C MET A 112 7.81 -11.69 6.18
N THR A 113 7.34 -12.89 5.89
CA THR A 113 8.12 -14.15 5.99
C THR A 113 8.67 -14.61 4.64
N ARG A 114 8.32 -13.94 3.53
CA ARG A 114 8.69 -14.30 2.16
C ARG A 114 9.66 -13.28 1.56
N SER A 115 10.78 -13.06 2.24
CA SER A 115 11.71 -11.96 1.96
C SER A 115 12.12 -11.82 0.49
N ASN A 116 12.40 -12.93 -0.21
CA ASN A 116 12.82 -12.88 -1.62
C ASN A 116 11.70 -12.39 -2.53
N LYS A 117 10.47 -12.85 -2.30
CA LYS A 117 9.30 -12.39 -3.07
C LYS A 117 8.97 -10.95 -2.76
N PHE A 118 9.08 -10.56 -1.49
CA PHE A 118 8.80 -9.19 -1.07
C PHE A 118 9.82 -8.21 -1.67
N GLU A 119 11.12 -8.55 -1.65
CA GLU A 119 12.15 -7.77 -2.35
C GLU A 119 11.85 -7.60 -3.84
N GLN A 120 11.53 -8.69 -4.53
CA GLN A 120 11.18 -8.65 -5.95
C GLN A 120 9.96 -7.76 -6.24
N ILE A 121 8.95 -7.77 -5.36
CA ILE A 121 7.78 -6.89 -5.49
C ILE A 121 8.20 -5.43 -5.34
N VAL A 122 8.92 -5.06 -4.27
CA VAL A 122 9.31 -3.67 -4.02
C VAL A 122 10.17 -3.14 -5.17
N ARG A 123 11.20 -3.91 -5.58
CA ARG A 123 12.08 -3.50 -6.67
C ARG A 123 11.35 -3.38 -8.00
N GLY A 124 10.49 -4.35 -8.34
CA GLY A 124 9.77 -4.36 -9.61
C GLY A 124 8.75 -3.21 -9.72
N MET A 125 8.00 -2.94 -8.65
CA MET A 125 7.08 -1.79 -8.63
C MET A 125 7.84 -0.47 -8.69
N ASN A 126 8.93 -0.33 -7.92
CA ASN A 126 9.72 0.89 -7.88
C ASN A 126 10.44 1.20 -9.21
N SER A 127 10.67 0.19 -10.07
CA SER A 127 11.28 0.41 -11.39
C SER A 127 10.32 0.94 -12.45
N VAL A 128 9.02 0.95 -12.19
CA VAL A 128 7.98 1.35 -13.17
C VAL A 128 7.10 2.50 -12.71
N LEU A 129 7.19 2.91 -11.44
CA LEU A 129 6.44 4.03 -10.88
C LEU A 129 7.24 5.31 -10.96
N ASP A 130 6.60 6.39 -11.42
CA ASP A 130 7.18 7.75 -11.38
C ASP A 130 6.98 8.42 -10.02
N VAL A 131 6.10 7.84 -9.18
CA VAL A 131 5.76 8.33 -7.85
C VAL A 131 6.38 7.45 -6.76
N PRO A 132 6.62 7.99 -5.54
CA PRO A 132 7.18 7.23 -4.44
C PRO A 132 6.39 5.95 -4.11
N LEU A 133 7.10 4.84 -3.96
CA LEU A 133 6.55 3.59 -3.44
C LEU A 133 6.70 3.53 -1.91
N THR A 134 5.63 3.22 -1.20
CA THR A 134 5.60 3.07 0.26
C THR A 134 5.14 1.67 0.64
N VAL A 135 5.36 1.29 1.90
CA VAL A 135 4.96 -0.02 2.42
C VAL A 135 4.29 0.12 3.77
N LYS A 136 3.14 -0.56 3.94
CA LYS A 136 2.48 -0.70 5.24
C LYS A 136 2.66 -2.10 5.83
N ILE A 137 3.40 -2.21 6.94
CA ILE A 137 3.70 -3.48 7.61
C ILE A 137 3.02 -3.59 8.99
N ARG A 138 3.16 -4.76 9.62
CA ARG A 138 2.94 -4.99 11.07
C ARG A 138 4.27 -5.09 11.80
N THR A 139 4.24 -5.22 13.13
CA THR A 139 5.43 -5.55 13.93
C THR A 139 5.93 -6.97 13.67
N GLY A 140 5.03 -7.89 13.34
CA GLY A 140 5.32 -9.27 12.97
C GLY A 140 4.07 -10.03 12.52
N VAL A 141 4.26 -11.32 12.20
CA VAL A 141 3.17 -12.22 11.78
C VAL A 141 2.61 -13.03 12.94
N GLN A 142 3.49 -13.43 13.87
CA GLN A 142 3.14 -14.21 15.05
C GLN A 142 3.14 -13.33 16.29
N GLU A 143 2.27 -13.64 17.24
CA GLU A 143 2.23 -12.93 18.52
C GLU A 143 3.58 -12.99 19.23
N LYS A 144 3.97 -11.89 19.88
CA LYS A 144 5.22 -11.73 20.63
C LYS A 144 6.51 -11.90 19.80
N VAL A 145 6.41 -12.10 18.49
CA VAL A 145 7.56 -12.20 17.58
C VAL A 145 7.62 -10.96 16.69
N ASN A 146 8.37 -9.95 17.14
CA ASN A 146 8.56 -8.72 16.39
C ASN A 146 9.73 -8.87 15.40
N VAL A 147 9.46 -8.71 14.10
CA VAL A 147 10.46 -8.79 13.01
C VAL A 147 10.58 -7.49 12.21
N ALA A 148 9.69 -6.52 12.41
CA ALA A 148 9.70 -5.25 11.68
C ALA A 148 11.05 -4.53 11.71
N HIS A 149 11.72 -4.48 12.86
CA HIS A 149 13.05 -3.85 13.01
C HIS A 149 14.12 -4.49 12.11
N LYS A 150 13.99 -5.77 11.75
CA LYS A 150 14.91 -6.46 10.84
C LYS A 150 14.56 -6.22 9.37
N ILE A 151 13.29 -6.00 9.07
CA ILE A 151 12.77 -5.88 7.70
C ILE A 151 12.80 -4.43 7.21
N ILE A 152 12.56 -3.44 8.07
CA ILE A 152 12.52 -2.01 7.70
C ILE A 152 13.81 -1.54 6.99
N PRO A 153 15.03 -1.84 7.47
CA PRO A 153 16.25 -1.44 6.76
C PRO A 153 16.33 -2.00 5.34
N ARG A 154 15.90 -3.25 5.17
CA ARG A 154 15.87 -3.94 3.87
C ARG A 154 14.85 -3.32 2.92
N ILE A 155 13.65 -2.98 3.42
CA ILE A 155 12.62 -2.28 2.63
C ILE A 155 13.17 -0.97 2.06
N ARG A 156 13.95 -0.22 2.85
CA ARG A 156 14.65 0.98 2.36
C ARG A 156 15.68 0.65 1.28
N GLU A 157 16.52 -0.37 1.47
CA GLU A 157 17.50 -0.83 0.48
C GLU A 157 16.86 -1.30 -0.84
N TRP A 158 15.63 -1.80 -0.78
CA TRP A 158 14.87 -2.23 -1.95
C TRP A 158 14.25 -1.06 -2.73
N GLY A 159 14.23 0.15 -2.15
CA GLY A 159 13.82 1.38 -2.83
C GLY A 159 12.55 2.02 -2.30
N ALA A 160 11.89 1.47 -1.28
CA ALA A 160 10.71 2.11 -0.71
C ALA A 160 11.07 3.44 -0.02
N SER A 161 10.25 4.46 -0.28
CA SER A 161 10.44 5.82 0.23
C SER A 161 9.95 6.02 1.66
N MET A 162 8.98 5.20 2.10
CA MET A 162 8.44 5.25 3.47
C MET A 162 7.93 3.87 3.89
N VAL A 163 8.02 3.59 5.20
CA VAL A 163 7.35 2.45 5.83
C VAL A 163 6.40 2.95 6.93
N THR A 164 5.14 2.51 6.88
CA THR A 164 4.19 2.66 8.00
C THR A 164 4.08 1.36 8.77
N VAL A 165 4.06 1.42 10.11
CA VAL A 165 4.02 0.24 10.98
C VAL A 165 2.74 0.24 11.79
N ARG A 166 1.92 -0.80 11.64
CA ARG A 166 0.89 -1.13 12.63
C ARG A 166 1.58 -1.80 13.81
N GLY A 167 1.49 -1.20 14.99
CA GLY A 167 2.15 -1.64 16.23
C GLY A 167 1.71 -2.99 16.82
N ARG A 168 1.10 -3.87 16.02
CA ARG A 168 0.60 -5.20 16.39
C ARG A 168 0.34 -6.07 15.16
#